data_AF-A0A4Y2J0M3-F1
#
_entry.id   AF-A0A4Y2J0M3-F1
#
_cell.length_a   1.000
_cell.length_b   1.000
_cell.length_c   1.000
_cell.angle_alpha   90.00
_cell.angle_beta   90.00
_cell.angle_gamma   90.00
#
_symmetry.space_group_name_H-M   'P 1'
#
loop_
_entity.id
_entity.type
_entity.pdbx_description
1 polymer ?
#
loop_
_entity_poly.entity_id
_entity_poly.type
_entity_poly.pdbx_seq_one_letter_code
_entity_poly.pdbx_strand_id
1 'polypeptide(L)'
;MWTDEAHFSLHGGVNTQNNRIWTTSNPREYLTKPLHSPHVTVWCGFTASFILSLFFFEERCPVSGWNTCTVTEELYVTLLRNHVVPALQERDALTVDTSFRMVPRLTLNLKSGRSCWKLSLKTEC
;
A
#
# COMPACT_ATOMS: atom_id res chain seq x y z
N MET A 1 15.05 2.72 -0.35
CA MET A 1 13.85 2.03 0.13
C MET A 1 12.71 2.38 -0.81
N TRP A 2 11.96 1.38 -1.28
CA TRP A 2 10.82 1.54 -2.17
C TRP A 2 9.53 1.16 -1.43
N THR A 3 8.46 1.90 -1.70
CA THR A 3 7.16 1.71 -1.07
C THR A 3 6.06 2.05 -2.07
N ASP A 4 4.98 1.29 -2.07
CA ASP A 4 3.81 1.58 -2.89
C ASP A 4 2.55 0.91 -2.34
N GLU A 5 1.39 1.38 -2.78
CA GLU A 5 0.10 0.77 -2.53
C GLU A 5 -0.42 0.04 -3.76
N ALA A 6 -1.06 -1.11 -3.55
CA ALA A 6 -1.72 -1.86 -4.61
C ALA A 6 -3.10 -2.35 -4.17
N HIS A 7 -4.06 -2.31 -5.11
CA HIS A 7 -5.39 -2.88 -4.91
C HIS A 7 -5.44 -4.29 -5.52
N PHE A 8 -5.86 -5.27 -4.73
CA PHE A 8 -6.06 -6.65 -5.16
C PHE A 8 -7.55 -6.99 -5.17
N SER A 9 -8.10 -7.36 -6.32
CA SER A 9 -9.52 -7.76 -6.40
C SER A 9 -9.73 -9.13 -5.76
N LEU A 10 -10.72 -9.24 -4.87
CA LEU A 10 -11.11 -10.51 -4.25
C LEU A 10 -12.07 -11.33 -5.12
N HIS A 11 -12.61 -10.75 -6.19
CA HIS A 11 -13.62 -11.38 -7.02
C HIS A 11 -13.04 -12.36 -8.07
N GLY A 12 -11.72 -12.58 -8.07
CA GLY A 12 -11.04 -13.46 -9.04
C GLY A 12 -11.23 -13.04 -10.51
N GLY A 13 -11.71 -11.81 -10.73
CA GLY A 13 -12.06 -11.32 -12.06
C GLY A 13 -10.82 -11.12 -12.92
N VAL A 14 -10.81 -11.74 -14.10
CA VAL A 14 -9.75 -11.51 -15.09
C VAL A 14 -9.89 -10.10 -15.65
N ASN A 15 -8.77 -9.38 -15.83
CA ASN A 15 -8.75 -8.07 -16.50
C ASN A 15 -9.53 -8.14 -17.82
N THR A 16 -10.35 -7.12 -18.13
CA THR A 16 -11.15 -7.08 -19.37
C THR A 16 -10.29 -7.16 -20.63
N GLN A 17 -9.07 -6.62 -20.61
CA GLN A 17 -8.13 -6.73 -21.73
C GLN A 17 -7.65 -8.17 -21.98
N ASN A 18 -7.65 -9.02 -20.95
CA ASN A 18 -7.26 -10.43 -21.06
C ASN A 18 -8.48 -11.37 -21.16
N ASN A 19 -9.70 -10.83 -21.19
CA ASN A 19 -10.92 -11.62 -21.25
C ASN A 19 -11.31 -11.88 -22.72
N ARG A 20 -10.56 -12.78 -23.38
CA ARG A 20 -10.81 -13.16 -24.78
C ARG A 20 -11.67 -14.43 -24.85
N ILE A 21 -12.88 -14.29 -25.37
CA ILE A 21 -13.78 -15.42 -25.63
C ILE A 21 -13.51 -15.94 -27.03
N TRP A 22 -13.15 -17.21 -27.15
CA TRP A 22 -13.02 -17.90 -28.43
C TRP A 22 -14.30 -18.67 -28.72
N THR A 23 -14.94 -18.38 -29.85
CA THR A 23 -16.15 -19.08 -30.31
C THR A 23 -16.25 -19.02 -31.82
N THR A 24 -16.94 -19.99 -32.42
CA THR A 24 -17.14 -20.13 -33.87
C THR A 24 -18.14 -19.13 -34.46
N SER A 25 -18.93 -18.46 -33.63
CA SER A 25 -19.90 -17.45 -34.04
C SER A 25 -20.00 -16.33 -32.99
N ASN A 26 -20.30 -15.09 -33.39
CA ASN A 26 -20.37 -13.94 -32.48
C ASN A 26 -21.29 -14.24 -31.28
N PRO A 27 -20.74 -14.40 -30.06
CA PRO A 27 -21.55 -14.64 -28.88
C PRO A 27 -22.20 -13.30 -28.56
N ARG A 28 -23.53 -13.20 -28.75
CA ARG A 28 -24.29 -11.99 -28.35
C ARG A 28 -24.42 -11.86 -26.82
N GLU A 29 -23.55 -12.54 -26.08
CA GLU A 29 -23.51 -12.54 -24.64
C GLU A 29 -22.51 -11.49 -24.15
N TYR A 30 -22.99 -10.63 -23.26
CA TYR A 30 -22.16 -9.63 -22.58
C TYR A 30 -21.90 -10.14 -21.17
N LEU A 31 -20.62 -10.31 -20.82
CA LEU A 31 -20.24 -10.62 -19.45
C LEU A 31 -20.30 -9.33 -18.62
N THR A 32 -21.41 -9.13 -17.91
CA THR A 32 -21.55 -8.01 -16.98
C THR A 32 -20.63 -8.23 -15.79
N LYS A 33 -19.73 -7.27 -15.54
CA LYS A 33 -18.91 -7.25 -14.31
C LYS A 33 -19.49 -6.24 -13.34
N PRO A 34 -19.52 -6.53 -12.03
CA PRO A 34 -19.89 -5.54 -11.04
C PRO A 34 -18.95 -4.34 -11.13
N LEU A 35 -19.51 -3.13 -11.13
CA LEU A 35 -18.74 -1.88 -11.19
C LEU A 35 -17.81 -1.73 -9.98
N HIS A 36 -18.24 -2.24 -8.83
CA HIS A 36 -17.49 -2.23 -7.58
C HIS A 36 -17.28 -3.66 -7.11
N SER A 37 -16.18 -4.29 -7.53
CA SER A 37 -15.74 -5.54 -6.93
C SER A 37 -15.06 -5.26 -5.60
N PRO A 38 -15.28 -6.10 -4.57
CA PRO A 38 -14.49 -6.03 -3.35
C PRO A 38 -13.01 -6.21 -3.72
N HIS A 39 -12.17 -5.33 -3.20
CA HIS A 39 -10.73 -5.33 -3.41
C HIS A 39 -10.07 -5.05 -2.07
N VAL A 40 -8.86 -5.51 -1.83
CA VAL A 40 -8.07 -5.19 -0.64
C VAL A 40 -6.94 -4.25 -1.04
N THR A 41 -6.71 -3.21 -0.25
CA THR A 41 -5.59 -2.30 -0.45
C THR A 41 -4.44 -2.74 0.44
N VAL A 42 -3.28 -2.97 -0.17
CA VAL A 42 -2.08 -3.41 0.53
C VAL A 42 -1.00 -2.37 0.32
N TRP A 43 -0.34 -1.98 1.41
CA TRP A 43 0.92 -1.26 1.36
C TRP A 43 2.07 -2.25 1.42
N CYS A 44 3.06 -2.09 0.56
CA CYS A 44 4.29 -2.86 0.62
C CYS A 44 5.50 -1.93 0.62
N GLY A 45 6.42 -2.19 1.55
CA GLY A 45 7.74 -1.57 1.57
C GLY A 45 8.83 -2.62 1.42
N PHE A 46 9.83 -2.33 0.60
CA PHE A 46 11.01 -3.19 0.48
C PHE A 46 12.29 -2.40 0.20
N THR A 47 13.41 -3.01 0.51
CA THR A 47 14.75 -2.55 0.19
C THR A 47 15.42 -3.54 -0.78
N ALA A 48 16.64 -3.26 -1.21
CA ALA A 48 17.38 -4.20 -2.05
C ALA A 48 17.71 -5.51 -1.31
N SER A 49 17.65 -5.47 0.04
CA SER A 49 18.12 -6.54 0.90
C SER A 49 16.98 -7.34 1.52
N PHE A 50 15.80 -6.75 1.72
CA PHE A 50 14.67 -7.41 2.38
C PHE A 50 13.33 -6.71 2.14
N ILE A 51 12.24 -7.46 2.36
CA ILE A 51 10.88 -6.93 2.42
C ILE A 51 10.59 -6.46 3.85
N LEU A 52 10.12 -5.21 4.02
CA LEU A 52 9.84 -4.62 5.32
C LEU A 52 8.59 -5.23 5.94
N SER A 53 7.46 -5.03 5.27
CA SER A 53 6.16 -5.55 5.71
C SER A 53 5.14 -5.39 4.58
N LEU A 54 4.13 -6.25 4.59
CA LEU A 54 2.88 -6.04 3.89
C LEU A 54 1.85 -5.60 4.92
N PHE A 55 1.22 -4.45 4.72
CA PHE A 55 0.17 -3.94 5.58
C PHE A 55 -1.16 -3.89 4.83
N PHE A 56 -2.20 -4.46 5.43
CA PHE A 56 -3.54 -4.51 4.86
C PHE A 56 -4.39 -3.39 5.43
N PHE A 57 -4.98 -2.57 4.56
CA PHE A 57 -5.93 -1.53 4.98
C PHE A 57 -7.34 -2.13 5.05
N GLU A 58 -7.66 -2.72 6.20
CA GLU A 58 -8.95 -3.36 6.46
C GLU A 58 -9.54 -2.86 7.78
N GLU A 59 -10.86 -2.70 7.82
CA GLU A 59 -11.65 -2.37 9.00
C GLU A 59 -12.65 -3.48 9.27
N ARG A 60 -12.82 -3.80 10.55
CA ARG A 60 -13.75 -4.82 10.99
C ARG A 60 -15.16 -4.23 11.04
N CYS A 61 -16.00 -4.61 10.09
CA CYS A 61 -17.43 -4.36 10.14
C CYS A 61 -18.17 -5.50 10.86
N PRO A 62 -19.04 -5.20 11.84
CA PRO A 62 -19.77 -6.22 12.60
C PRO A 62 -20.68 -7.12 11.75
N VAL A 63 -21.15 -6.62 10.61
CA VAL A 63 -22.17 -7.27 9.77
C VAL A 63 -21.55 -8.07 8.62
N SER A 64 -20.47 -7.57 8.01
CA SER A 64 -19.87 -8.16 6.80
C SER A 64 -18.45 -8.71 7.00
N GLY A 65 -17.91 -8.65 8.22
CA GLY A 65 -16.54 -9.07 8.50
C GLY A 65 -15.52 -7.98 8.17
N TRP A 66 -14.41 -8.34 7.54
CA TRP A 66 -13.38 -7.38 7.15
C TRP A 66 -13.74 -6.69 5.84
N ASN A 67 -13.79 -5.36 5.87
CA ASN A 67 -14.02 -4.53 4.71
C ASN A 67 -12.79 -3.68 4.43
N THR A 68 -12.60 -3.33 3.17
CA THR A 68 -11.45 -2.52 2.76
C THR A 68 -11.63 -1.07 3.14
N CYS A 69 -10.58 -0.50 3.72
CA CYS A 69 -10.54 0.91 4.08
C CYS A 69 -10.00 1.74 2.93
N THR A 70 -10.54 2.95 2.82
CA THR A 70 -9.85 4.01 2.08
C THR A 70 -8.61 4.42 2.87
N VAL A 71 -7.48 4.53 2.19
CA VAL A 71 -6.23 4.98 2.82
C VAL A 71 -6.35 6.46 3.16
N THR A 72 -6.56 6.77 4.44
CA THR A 72 -6.55 8.15 4.94
C THR A 72 -5.16 8.54 5.41
N GLU A 73 -4.93 9.84 5.59
CA GLU A 73 -3.65 10.35 6.10
C GLU A 73 -3.34 9.76 7.48
N GLU A 74 -4.33 9.69 8.36
CA GLU A 74 -4.16 9.22 9.74
C GLU A 74 -3.76 7.75 9.79
N LEU A 75 -4.38 6.92 8.94
CA LEU A 75 -4.03 5.51 8.80
C LEU A 75 -2.61 5.34 8.24
N TYR A 76 -2.24 6.16 7.26
CA TYR A 76 -0.91 6.13 6.67
C TYR A 76 0.18 6.54 7.68
N VAL A 77 -0.05 7.62 8.43
CA VAL A 77 0.88 8.05 9.49
C VAL A 77 1.00 7.00 10.59
N THR A 78 -0.11 6.37 10.96
CA THR A 78 -0.13 5.26 11.94
C THR A 78 0.68 4.07 11.45
N LEU A 79 0.52 3.67 10.19
CA LEU A 79 1.32 2.62 9.54
C LEU A 79 2.82 2.95 9.61
N LEU A 80 3.19 4.18 9.26
CA LEU A 80 4.60 4.59 9.25
C LEU A 80 5.21 4.54 10.65
N ARG A 81 4.51 5.08 11.64
CA ARG A 81 5.01 5.18 13.03
C ARG A 81 5.04 3.84 13.74
N ASN A 82 4.01 3.01 13.57
CA ASN A 82 3.83 1.82 14.40
C ASN A 82 4.38 0.55 13.74
N HIS A 83 4.49 0.52 12.42
CA HIS A 83 4.98 -0.67 11.70
C HIS A 83 6.29 -0.42 10.96
N VAL A 84 6.39 0.66 10.18
CA VAL A 84 7.56 0.86 9.29
C VAL A 84 8.80 1.28 10.05
N VAL A 85 8.70 2.28 10.94
CA VAL A 85 9.86 2.76 11.72
C VAL A 85 10.41 1.67 12.64
N PRO A 86 9.59 0.95 13.43
CA PRO A 86 10.09 -0.15 14.27
C PRO A 86 10.75 -1.27 13.45
N ALA A 87 10.14 -1.69 12.33
CA ALA A 87 10.69 -2.74 11.48
C ALA A 87 12.04 -2.36 10.84
N LEU A 88 12.26 -1.07 10.58
CA LEU A 88 13.54 -0.56 10.11
C LEU A 88 14.60 -0.52 11.22
N GLN A 89 14.20 -0.15 12.44
CA GLN A 89 15.08 -0.14 13.62
C GLN A 89 15.55 -1.54 14.00
N GLU A 90 14.64 -2.51 14.01
CA GLU A 90 14.96 -3.92 14.34
C GLU A 90 16.00 -4.53 13.39
N ARG A 91 16.10 -4.02 12.17
CA ARG A 91 16.98 -4.55 11.13
C ARG A 91 18.24 -3.72 10.91
N ASP A 92 18.53 -2.77 11.81
CA ASP A 92 19.63 -1.79 11.71
C ASP A 92 19.69 -1.10 10.32
N ALA A 93 18.55 -1.03 9.64
CA ALA A 93 18.44 -0.44 8.30
C ALA A 93 18.31 1.09 8.37
N LEU A 94 18.07 1.62 9.56
CA LEU A 94 18.42 2.98 9.92
C LEU A 94 19.81 2.89 10.52
N THR A 95 20.86 3.12 9.73
CA THR A 95 22.19 3.35 10.30
C THR A 95 22.05 4.50 11.29
N VAL A 96 22.01 4.17 12.57
CA VAL A 96 22.20 5.15 13.64
C VAL A 96 23.64 5.56 13.49
N ASP A 97 23.89 6.61 12.71
CA ASP A 97 25.15 7.30 12.83
C ASP A 97 25.23 7.73 14.30
N THR A 98 26.11 7.11 15.06
CA THR A 98 26.33 7.38 16.49
C THR A 98 26.84 8.81 16.75
N SER A 99 26.90 9.68 15.73
CA SER A 99 27.00 11.13 15.87
C SER A 99 25.66 11.82 16.17
N PHE A 100 24.52 11.13 16.04
CA PHE A 100 23.18 11.67 16.29
C PHE A 100 22.89 11.75 17.80
N ARG A 101 23.60 12.65 18.49
CA ARG A 101 22.98 13.37 19.60
C ARG A 101 21.74 14.04 19.03
N MET A 102 20.61 13.37 19.19
CA MET A 102 19.27 13.91 19.14
C MET A 102 19.17 15.10 18.17
N VAL A 103 19.21 14.90 16.84
CA VAL A 103 18.70 15.97 15.97
C VAL A 103 17.21 15.96 16.22
N PRO A 104 16.66 16.97 16.92
CA PRO A 104 15.23 17.03 17.05
C PRO A 104 14.72 17.28 15.64
N ARG A 105 13.64 16.59 15.27
CA ARG A 105 12.91 16.80 14.00
C ARG A 105 13.46 16.02 12.79
N LEU A 106 13.23 14.71 12.80
CA LEU A 106 12.74 14.06 11.57
C LEU A 106 11.46 14.80 11.15
N THR A 107 11.58 15.79 10.26
CA THR A 107 10.40 16.37 9.60
C THR A 107 9.93 15.37 8.56
N LEU A 108 8.99 14.51 8.95
CA LEU A 108 8.13 13.78 8.02
C LEU A 108 7.42 14.83 7.13
N ASN A 109 8.02 15.14 5.99
CA ASN A 109 7.40 15.98 4.99
C ASN A 109 6.47 15.10 4.14
N LEU A 110 5.23 14.99 4.59
CA LEU A 110 4.15 14.43 3.78
C LEU A 110 3.81 15.47 2.72
N LYS A 111 4.29 15.28 1.49
CA LYS A 111 3.85 16.12 0.37
C LYS A 111 2.63 15.49 -0.27
N SER A 112 1.49 16.16 -0.17
CA SER A 112 0.29 15.81 -0.93
C SER A 112 0.50 16.20 -2.40
N GLY A 113 0.74 15.20 -3.25
CA GLY A 113 0.49 15.29 -4.69
C GLY A 113 -0.87 14.66 -4.97
N ARG A 114 -1.61 15.17 -5.96
CA ARG A 114 -3.03 14.88 -6.25
C ARG A 114 -3.43 13.39 -6.40
N SER A 115 -2.50 12.44 -6.27
CA SER A 115 -2.77 11.00 -6.34
C SER A 115 -1.67 10.09 -5.77
N CYS A 116 -0.68 10.60 -5.00
CA CYS A 116 0.41 9.75 -4.48
C CYS A 116 1.09 10.39 -3.26
N TRP A 117 1.13 9.65 -2.15
CA TRP A 117 1.79 10.06 -0.90
C TRP A 117 3.23 9.57 -0.89
N LYS A 118 4.18 10.48 -1.16
CA LYS A 118 5.60 10.10 -1.24
C LYS A 118 6.30 10.37 0.08
N LEU A 119 6.76 9.31 0.75
CA LEU A 119 7.69 9.44 1.87
C LEU A 119 9.08 9.80 1.31
N SER A 120 9.54 11.02 1.60
CA SER A 120 10.90 11.45 1.25
C SER A 120 11.69 11.70 2.51
N LEU A 121 12.67 10.83 2.78
CA LEU A 121 13.71 11.09 3.78
C LEU A 121 14.71 12.05 3.12
N LYS A 122 14.82 13.28 3.62
CA LYS A 122 15.90 14.19 3.24
C LYS A 122 16.96 14.18 4.34
N THR A 123 18.20 13.93 3.94
CA THR A 123 19.38 14.31 4.71
C THR A 123 19.81 15.68 4.17
N GLU A 124 19.72 16.73 4.98
CA GLU A 124 20.41 17.98 4.66
C GLU A 124 21.90 17.75 4.94
N CYS A 125 22.74 18.00 3.94
CA CYS A 125 24.20 18.00 4.08
C CYS A 125 24.67 19.19 4.91
#